data_AF-A0A941W0X1-F1
#
_entry.id   AF-A0A941W0X1-F1
#
_cell.length_a   1.000
_cell.length_b   1.000
_cell.length_c   1.000
_cell.angle_alpha   90.00
_cell.angle_beta   90.00
_cell.angle_gamma   90.00
#
_symmetry.space_group_name_H-M   'P 1'
#
loop_
_entity.id
_entity.type
_entity.pdbx_description
1 polymer ?
#
loop_
_entity_poly.entity_id
_entity_poly.type
_entity_poly.pdbx_seq_one_letter_code
_entity_poly.pdbx_strand_id
1 'polypeptide(L)' 'MYSREALTEIFQRILKFEEDAKALYDDCIEELDDENIISTLRSISNEEKGHIELAKRLVELIQE' A
#
# COMPACT_ATOMS: atom_id res chain seq x y z
N MET A 1 -10.90 -19.60 12.69
CA MET A 1 -9.76 -18.77 13.15
C MET A 1 -8.62 -19.04 12.18
N TYR A 2 -7.99 -18.02 11.60
CA TYR A 2 -6.85 -18.23 10.71
C TYR A 2 -5.63 -18.72 11.51
N SER A 3 -4.78 -19.56 10.90
CA SER A 3 -3.49 -19.92 11.51
C SER A 3 -2.53 -18.73 11.45
N ARG A 4 -1.46 -18.79 12.24
CA ARG A 4 -0.40 -17.76 12.21
C ARG A 4 0.22 -17.65 10.83
N GLU A 5 0.50 -18.79 10.19
CA GLU A 5 1.06 -18.85 8.83
C GLU A 5 0.10 -18.23 7.81
N ALA A 6 -1.19 -18.54 7.89
CA ALA A 6 -2.19 -17.97 7.01
C ALA A 6 -2.31 -16.44 7.18
N LEU A 7 -2.24 -15.94 8.42
CA LEU A 7 -2.23 -14.50 8.68
C LEU A 7 -0.97 -13.81 8.15
N THR A 8 0.20 -14.43 8.33
CA THR A 8 1.46 -13.93 7.78
C THR A 8 1.40 -13.81 6.26
N GLU A 9 0.91 -14.84 5.57
CA GLU A 9 0.75 -14.80 4.10
C GLU A 9 -0.24 -13.70 3.67
N ILE A 10 -1.36 -13.55 4.38
CA ILE A 10 -2.35 -12.50 4.10
C ILE A 10 -1.73 -11.11 4.28
N PHE A 11 -1.03 -10.86 5.39
CA PHE A 11 -0.42 -9.55 5.66
C PHE A 11 0.70 -9.21 4.68
N GLN A 12 1.52 -10.19 4.29
CA GLN A 12 2.52 -10.00 3.24
C GLN A 12 1.89 -9.68 1.87
N ARG A 13 0.77 -10.32 1.53
CA ARG A 13 0.03 -10.02 0.29
C ARG A 13 -0.59 -8.63 0.32
N ILE A 14 -1.14 -8.21 1.46
CA ILE A 14 -1.65 -6.84 1.65
C ILE A 14 -0.50 -5.84 1.48
N LEU A 15 0.62 -6.03 2.19
CA LEU A 15 1.78 -5.15 2.07
C LEU A 15 2.22 -4.97 0.62
N LYS A 16 2.38 -6.08 -0.11
CA LYS A 16 2.73 -6.02 -1.52
C LYS A 16 1.68 -5.29 -2.36
N PHE A 17 0.40 -5.55 -2.11
CA PHE A 17 -0.69 -4.89 -2.83
C PHE A 17 -0.63 -3.37 -2.67
N GLU A 18 -0.44 -2.87 -1.45
CA GLU A 18 -0.35 -1.42 -1.20
C GLU A 18 0.91 -0.81 -1.81
N GLU A 19 2.05 -1.52 -1.80
CA GLU A 19 3.27 -1.09 -2.47
C GLU A 19 3.09 -1.01 -4.00
N ASP A 20 2.46 -2.02 -4.60
CA ASP A 20 2.17 -2.06 -6.05
C ASP A 20 1.15 -0.96 -6.44
N ALA A 21 0.11 -0.74 -5.63
CA ALA A 21 -0.89 0.31 -5.86
C ALA A 21 -0.28 1.70 -5.77
N LYS A 22 0.57 1.93 -4.76
CA LYS A 22 1.31 3.18 -4.63
C LYS A 22 2.19 3.46 -5.85
N ALA A 23 2.95 2.46 -6.30
CA ALA A 23 3.81 2.59 -7.47
C ALA A 23 2.99 2.94 -8.72
N LEU A 24 1.84 2.28 -8.93
CA LEU A 24 0.95 2.58 -10.04
C LEU A 24 0.47 4.04 -10.03
N TYR A 25 0.10 4.57 -8.85
CA TYR A 25 -0.32 5.96 -8.75
C TYR A 25 0.83 6.94 -8.99
N ASP A 26 2.02 6.64 -8.49
CA ASP A 26 3.22 7.46 -8.73
C ASP A 26 3.57 7.47 -10.23
N ASP A 27 3.56 6.32 -10.89
CA ASP A 27 3.80 6.21 -12.34
C ASP A 27 2.74 6.99 -13.14
N CYS A 28 1.46 6.91 -12.75
CA CYS A 28 0.39 7.70 -13.39
C CYS A 28 0.61 9.21 -13.23
N ILE A 29 1.14 9.67 -12.11
CA ILE A 29 1.41 11.09 -11.86
C ILE A 29 2.50 11.63 -12.80
N GLU A 30 3.51 10.81 -13.13
CA GLU A 30 4.61 11.21 -14.01
C GLU A 30 4.18 11.41 -15.47
N GLU A 31 3.11 10.74 -15.90
CA GLU A 31 2.63 10.73 -17.29
C GLU A 31 1.46 11.70 -17.56
N LEU A 32 1.01 12.46 -16.55
CA LEU A 32 -0.15 13.36 -16.65
C LEU A 32 0.27 14.83 -16.58
N ASP A 33 -0.46 15.67 -17.32
CA ASP A 33 -0.29 17.14 -17.32
C ASP A 33 -1.42 17.87 -16.55
N ASP A 34 -2.54 17.20 -16.25
CA ASP A 34 -3.68 17.81 -15.56
C ASP A 34 -3.41 17.90 -14.04
N GLU A 35 -3.12 19.11 -13.57
CA GLU A 35 -2.83 19.42 -12.16
C GLU A 35 -3.92 18.98 -11.18
N ASN A 36 -5.21 18.99 -11.58
CA ASN A 36 -6.28 18.55 -10.69
C ASN A 36 -6.26 17.02 -10.52
N ILE A 37 -6.01 16.30 -11.61
CA ILE A 37 -5.87 14.84 -11.58
C ILE A 37 -4.61 14.46 -10.80
N ILE A 38 -3.47 15.11 -11.07
CA ILE A 38 -2.21 14.90 -10.36
C ILE A 38 -2.38 15.12 -8.86
N SER A 39 -3.03 16.22 -8.46
CA SER A 39 -3.28 16.53 -7.05
C SER A 39 -4.11 15.43 -6.37
N THR A 40 -5.15 14.94 -7.05
CA THR A 40 -6.00 13.85 -6.55
C THR A 40 -5.20 12.55 -6.41
N LEU A 41 -4.47 12.15 -7.45
CA LEU A 41 -3.65 10.93 -7.43
C LEU A 41 -2.55 10.99 -6.37
N ARG A 42 -1.94 12.16 -6.17
CA ARG A 42 -0.93 12.38 -5.14
C ARG A 42 -1.51 12.25 -3.73
N SER A 43 -2.77 12.68 -3.53
CA SER A 43 -3.47 12.45 -2.26
C SER A 43 -3.65 10.96 -2.01
N ILE A 44 -4.13 10.21 -3.01
CA ILE A 44 -4.34 8.75 -2.91
C ILE A 44 -3.01 8.02 -2.65
N SER A 45 -1.96 8.30 -3.44
CA SER A 45 -0.63 7.72 -3.25
C SER A 45 -0.05 7.99 -1.86
N ASN A 46 -0.40 9.12 -1.23
CA ASN A 46 0.00 9.42 0.15
C ASN A 46 -0.82 8.64 1.18
N GLU A 47 -2.09 8.33 0.94
CA GLU A 47 -2.88 7.43 1.79
C GLU A 47 -2.30 6.01 1.77
N GLU A 48 -1.85 5.52 0.61
CA GLU A 48 -1.23 4.20 0.51
C GLU A 48 0.05 4.06 1.36
N LYS A 49 0.80 5.16 1.59
CA LYS A 49 1.93 5.13 2.54
C LYS A 49 1.48 4.75 3.95
N GLY A 50 0.30 5.23 4.36
CA GLY A 50 -0.30 4.88 5.65
C GLY A 50 -0.72 3.42 5.71
N HIS A 51 -1.30 2.89 4.62
CA HIS A 51 -1.67 1.48 4.52
C HIS A 51 -0.45 0.56 4.53
N ILE A 52 0.62 0.90 3.81
CA ILE A 52 1.91 0.20 3.82
C ILE A 52 2.48 0.12 5.24
N GLU A 53 2.50 1.25 5.96
CA GLU A 53 3.02 1.29 7.33
C GLU A 53 2.19 0.41 8.28
N LEU A 54 0.87 0.44 8.15
CA LEU A 54 -0.02 -0.43 8.91
C LEU A 54 0.22 -1.91 8.58
N ALA A 55 0.37 -2.26 7.31
CA ALA A 55 0.63 -3.62 6.86
C ALA A 55 1.98 -4.14 7.38
N LYS A 56 3.04 -3.33 7.34
CA LYS A 56 4.35 -3.65 7.94
C LYS A 56 4.20 -3.97 9.43
N ARG A 57 3.49 -3.13 10.17
CA ARG A 57 3.24 -3.33 11.60
C ARG A 57 2.46 -4.62 11.89
N LEU A 58 1.50 -4.99 11.04
CA LEU A 58 0.79 -6.27 11.15
C LEU A 58 1.71 -7.47 10.92
N VAL A 59 2.64 -7.38 9.96
CA VAL A 59 3.65 -8.41 9.71
C VAL A 59 4.63 -8.55 10.89
N GLU A 60 5.01 -7.44 11.53
CA GLU A 60 5.86 -7.47 12.73
C GLU A 60 5.13 -8.13 13.90
N LEU A 61 3.91 -7.69 14.20
CA LEU A 61 3.10 -8.20 15.32
C LEU A 61 2.81 -9.71 15.25
N ILE A 62 2.70 -10.28 14.04
CA ILE A 62 2.42 -11.71 13.90
C ILE A 62 3.69 -12.58 14.04
N GLN A 63 4.87 -11.96 13.91
CA GLN A 63 6.18 -12.61 14.08
C GLN A 63 6.68 -12.60 15.53
N GLU A 64 6.16 -11.69 16.38
CA GLU A 64 6.33 -11.69 17.84
C GLU A 64 5.59 -12.85 18.55
#